data_AF-A0A2X2LYT9-F1
#
_entry.id   AF-A0A2X2LYT9-F1
#
_cell.length_a   1.000
_cell.length_b   1.000
_cell.length_c   1.000
_cell.angle_alpha   90.00
_cell.angle_beta   90.00
_cell.angle_gamma   90.00
#
_symmetry.space_group_name_H-M   'P 1'
#
loop_
_entity.id
_entity.type
_entity.pdbx_description
1 polymer ?
#
loop_
_entity_poly.entity_id
_entity_poly.type
_entity_poly.pdbx_seq_one_letter_code
_entity_poly.pdbx_strand_id
1 'polypeptide(L)'
;MCFDAPSWYELVVEGRKIAGSAQTRQKGVILQHGSILQDIDIDELFDMFIYKNERLKLKMKEAFVEKAVAINDISDEHITISQMEEAFEKGFKKGLNIELKPLELTEVQLAEVEELTEKYRSDEWMFRK
;
A
#
# COMPACT_ATOMS: atom_id res chain seq x y z
N MET A 1 -10.97 -4.73 -3.84
CA MET A 1 -9.79 -4.39 -3.00
C MET A 1 -8.66 -3.87 -3.89
N CYS A 2 -7.72 -3.06 -3.40
CA CYS A 2 -6.62 -2.54 -4.25
C CYS A 2 -5.80 -3.65 -4.94
N PHE A 3 -5.81 -4.89 -4.44
CA PHE A 3 -5.11 -6.04 -5.03
C PHE A 3 -5.99 -6.99 -5.86
N ASP A 4 -7.27 -6.65 -6.05
CA ASP A 4 -8.31 -7.58 -6.57
C ASP A 4 -8.47 -7.52 -8.10
N ALA A 5 -8.10 -6.38 -8.71
CA ALA A 5 -8.16 -6.16 -10.15
C ALA A 5 -6.88 -5.48 -10.67
N PRO A 6 -6.29 -5.94 -11.79
CA PRO A 6 -5.10 -5.34 -12.35
C PRO A 6 -5.43 -4.02 -13.04
N SER A 7 -4.83 -2.93 -12.57
CA SER A 7 -4.63 -1.70 -13.34
C SER A 7 -3.30 -1.77 -14.11
N TRP A 8 -3.25 -1.12 -15.28
CA TRP A 8 -2.11 -1.19 -16.23
C TRP A 8 -0.75 -0.70 -15.69
N TYR A 9 -0.68 -0.23 -14.44
CA TYR A 9 0.49 0.44 -13.85
C TYR A 9 0.97 -0.23 -12.55
N GLU A 10 0.74 -1.53 -12.40
CA GLU A 10 1.08 -2.28 -11.18
C GLU A 10 2.46 -2.95 -11.25
N LEU A 11 3.12 -3.04 -10.09
CA LEU A 11 4.34 -3.84 -9.95
C LEU A 11 3.93 -5.31 -9.84
N VAL A 12 4.23 -6.05 -10.91
CA VAL A 12 3.90 -7.47 -11.06
C VAL A 12 5.21 -8.23 -11.24
N VAL A 13 5.35 -9.36 -10.54
CA VAL A 13 6.43 -10.33 -10.72
C VAL A 13 5.79 -11.67 -11.03
N GLU A 14 6.20 -12.30 -12.14
CA GLU A 14 5.65 -13.59 -12.60
C GLU A 14 4.12 -13.61 -12.77
N GLY A 15 3.52 -12.47 -13.13
CA GLY A 15 2.06 -12.34 -13.24
C GLY A 15 1.33 -12.13 -11.90
N ARG A 16 2.04 -12.13 -10.78
CA ARG A 16 1.52 -11.88 -9.43
C ARG A 16 1.86 -10.46 -8.95
N LYS A 17 0.88 -9.78 -8.37
CA LYS A 17 0.95 -8.40 -7.92
C LYS A 17 1.67 -8.29 -6.58
N ILE A 18 2.65 -7.40 -6.50
CA ILE A 18 3.40 -7.10 -5.27
C ILE A 18 2.99 -5.75 -4.69
N ALA A 19 2.60 -4.79 -5.54
CA ALA A 19 2.23 -3.46 -5.09
C ALA A 19 0.93 -2.96 -5.71
N GLY A 20 0.12 -2.29 -4.90
CA GLY A 20 -1.01 -1.48 -5.33
C GLY A 20 -0.68 -0.01 -5.19
N SER A 21 -1.09 0.83 -6.14
CA SER A 21 -0.88 2.27 -6.06
C SER A 21 -2.13 3.05 -6.43
N ALA A 22 -2.20 4.28 -5.94
CA ALA A 22 -3.25 5.24 -6.21
C ALA A 22 -2.62 6.62 -6.44
N GLN A 23 -3.26 7.41 -7.29
CA GLN A 23 -2.78 8.73 -7.69
C GLN A 23 -3.91 9.74 -7.62
N THR A 24 -3.65 10.90 -7.03
CA THR A 24 -4.50 12.09 -7.14
C THR A 24 -3.73 13.24 -7.79
N ARG A 25 -4.44 14.05 -8.58
CA ARG A 25 -3.87 15.26 -9.21
C ARG A 25 -4.78 16.44 -8.89
N GLN A 26 -4.24 17.43 -8.19
CA GLN A 26 -5.02 18.59 -7.80
C GLN A 26 -4.14 19.83 -7.74
N LYS A 27 -4.63 20.96 -8.27
CA LYS A 27 -3.95 22.28 -8.20
C LYS A 27 -2.47 22.24 -8.62
N GLY A 28 -2.13 21.48 -9.66
CA GLY A 28 -0.75 21.35 -10.15
C GLY A 28 0.16 20.43 -9.33
N VAL A 29 -0.37 19.78 -8.29
CA VAL A 29 0.34 18.80 -7.45
C VAL A 29 -0.13 17.39 -7.78
N ILE A 30 0.81 16.44 -7.76
CA ILE A 30 0.54 15.01 -7.87
C ILE A 30 0.81 14.38 -6.49
N LEU A 31 -0.16 13.65 -5.95
CA LEU A 31 0.04 12.74 -4.84
C LEU A 31 0.01 11.32 -5.38
N GLN A 32 1.13 10.61 -5.26
CA GLN A 32 1.25 9.19 -5.57
C GLN A 32 1.50 8.44 -4.26
N HIS A 33 0.66 7.45 -3.96
CA HIS A 33 0.82 6.62 -2.77
C HIS A 33 0.38 5.18 -3.06
N GLY A 34 0.68 4.25 -2.16
CA GLY A 34 0.36 2.85 -2.36
C GLY A 34 0.78 1.97 -1.21
N SER A 35 0.64 0.67 -1.41
CA SER A 35 1.04 -0.37 -0.47
C SER A 35 1.79 -1.46 -1.23
N ILE A 36 2.83 -1.99 -0.60
CA ILE A 36 3.68 -3.04 -1.13
C ILE A 36 3.65 -4.20 -0.13
N LEU A 37 3.43 -5.41 -0.63
CA LEU A 37 3.40 -6.61 0.21
C LEU A 37 4.84 -7.04 0.52
N GLN A 38 5.33 -6.73 1.70
CA GLN A 38 6.63 -7.23 2.18
C GLN A 38 6.51 -8.69 2.63
N ASP A 39 5.59 -8.93 3.56
CA ASP A 39 5.15 -10.22 4.11
C ASP A 39 3.63 -10.19 4.22
N ILE A 40 2.97 -11.36 4.14
CA ILE A 40 1.52 -11.44 4.29
C ILE A 40 1.08 -12.74 4.93
N ASP A 41 0.29 -12.63 6.00
CA ASP A 41 -0.53 -13.76 6.48
C ASP A 41 -1.90 -13.69 5.80
N ILE A 42 -2.12 -14.63 4.89
CA ILE A 42 -3.33 -14.68 4.07
C ILE A 42 -4.55 -15.10 4.92
N ASP A 43 -4.37 -15.91 5.95
CA ASP A 43 -5.46 -16.27 6.86
C ASP A 43 -5.91 -15.06 7.67
N GLU A 44 -4.98 -14.36 8.30
CA GLU A 44 -5.29 -13.16 9.08
C GLU A 44 -5.94 -12.06 8.21
N LEU A 45 -5.44 -11.83 7.00
CA LEU A 45 -6.03 -10.86 6.08
C LEU A 45 -7.51 -11.18 5.80
N PHE A 46 -7.82 -12.45 5.54
CA PHE A 46 -9.17 -12.88 5.24
C PHE A 46 -10.04 -13.02 6.50
N ASP A 47 -9.49 -13.00 7.70
CA ASP A 47 -10.28 -12.90 8.93
C ASP A 47 -10.82 -11.48 9.19
N MET A 48 -10.24 -10.46 8.55
CA MET A 48 -10.65 -9.06 8.73
C MET A 48 -11.93 -8.67 7.98
N PHE A 49 -12.48 -9.55 7.13
CA PHE A 49 -13.67 -9.26 6.33
C PHE A 49 -14.87 -10.10 6.76
N ILE A 50 -16.07 -9.54 6.54
CA ILE A 50 -17.33 -10.25 6.77
C ILE A 50 -17.74 -10.98 5.49
N TYR A 51 -17.86 -12.31 5.56
CA TYR A 51 -18.30 -13.14 4.44
C TYR A 51 -19.70 -13.69 4.67
N LYS A 52 -20.41 -13.95 3.56
CA LYS A 52 -21.74 -14.59 3.61
C LYS A 52 -21.68 -16.06 4.07
N ASN A 53 -20.56 -16.73 3.81
CA ASN A 53 -20.28 -18.10 4.23
C ASN A 53 -18.79 -18.45 4.01
N GLU A 54 -18.31 -19.49 4.69
CA GLU A 54 -16.93 -19.97 4.61
C GLU A 54 -16.51 -20.40 3.20
N ARG A 55 -17.43 -20.99 2.43
CA ARG A 55 -17.12 -21.42 1.06
C ARG A 55 -16.71 -20.24 0.17
N LEU A 56 -17.36 -19.08 0.34
CA LEU A 56 -16.99 -17.87 -0.39
C LEU A 56 -15.63 -17.34 0.04
N LYS A 57 -15.35 -17.33 1.35
CA LYS A 57 -14.05 -16.93 1.90
C LYS A 57 -12.91 -17.75 1.29
N LEU A 58 -13.03 -19.08 1.33
CA LEU A 58 -12.01 -19.99 0.79
C LEU A 58 -11.79 -19.77 -0.71
N LYS A 59 -12.87 -19.65 -1.49
CA LYS A 59 -12.77 -19.38 -2.93
C LYS A 59 -12.04 -18.06 -3.22
N MET A 60 -12.32 -17.00 -2.45
CA MET A 60 -11.65 -15.72 -2.62
C MET A 60 -10.19 -15.78 -2.18
N LYS A 61 -9.88 -16.56 -1.14
CA LYS A 61 -8.52 -16.80 -0.66
C LYS A 61 -7.66 -17.49 -1.73
N GLU A 62 -8.16 -18.56 -2.32
CA GLU A 62 -7.50 -19.28 -3.42
C GLU A 62 -7.20 -18.34 -4.60
N ALA A 63 -8.20 -17.57 -5.03
CA ALA A 63 -8.03 -16.61 -6.14
C ALA A 63 -7.06 -15.46 -5.82
N PHE A 64 -6.87 -15.12 -4.54
CA PHE A 64 -5.93 -14.08 -4.12
C PHE A 64 -4.48 -14.57 -4.20
N VAL A 65 -4.21 -15.80 -3.74
CA VAL A 65 -2.86 -16.40 -3.77
C VAL A 65 -2.32 -16.53 -5.20
N GLU A 66 -3.21 -16.78 -6.17
CA GLU A 66 -2.84 -16.82 -7.59
C GLU A 66 -2.46 -15.45 -8.17
N LYS A 67 -2.93 -14.36 -7.56
CA LYS A 67 -2.83 -13.00 -8.10
C LYS A 67 -1.89 -12.09 -7.34
N ALA A 68 -1.55 -12.40 -6.10
CA ALA A 68 -0.73 -11.55 -5.24
C ALA A 68 0.40 -12.36 -4.63
N VAL A 69 1.55 -11.72 -4.43
CA VAL A 69 2.71 -12.34 -3.79
C VAL A 69 3.47 -11.31 -2.97
N ALA A 70 3.95 -11.70 -1.80
CA ALA A 70 4.80 -10.84 -0.99
C ALA A 70 6.25 -10.90 -1.48
N ILE A 71 7.03 -9.84 -1.25
CA ILE A 71 8.44 -9.77 -1.65
C ILE A 71 9.23 -10.94 -1.05
N ASN A 72 8.99 -11.25 0.22
CA ASN A 72 9.74 -12.29 0.92
C ASN A 72 9.35 -13.72 0.51
N ASP A 73 8.22 -13.92 -0.19
CA ASP A 73 7.83 -15.23 -0.72
C ASP A 73 8.60 -15.62 -2.00
N ILE A 74 9.23 -14.64 -2.66
CA ILE A 74 9.93 -14.81 -3.95
C ILE A 74 11.40 -14.40 -3.90
N SER A 75 11.85 -13.91 -2.75
CA SER A 75 13.23 -13.49 -2.53
C SER A 75 14.04 -14.65 -1.94
N ASP A 76 15.28 -14.79 -2.39
CA ASP A 76 16.23 -15.77 -1.81
C ASP A 76 16.66 -15.40 -0.38
N GLU A 77 16.48 -14.14 0.00
CA GLU A 77 16.79 -13.59 1.31
C GLU A 77 15.58 -12.86 1.90
N HIS A 78 15.49 -12.82 3.23
CA HIS A 78 14.45 -12.04 3.90
C HIS A 78 14.77 -10.54 3.84
N ILE A 79 13.90 -9.79 3.17
CA ILE A 79 14.00 -8.35 2.99
C ILE A 79 13.25 -7.63 4.11
N THR A 80 13.97 -6.76 4.82
CA THR A 80 13.45 -5.92 5.90
C THR A 80 12.87 -4.60 5.40
N ILE A 81 12.02 -3.95 6.21
CA ILE A 81 11.47 -2.62 5.91
C ILE A 81 12.59 -1.61 5.64
N SER A 82 13.64 -1.58 6.47
CA SER A 82 14.75 -0.65 6.28
C SER A 82 15.51 -0.87 4.98
N GLN A 83 15.67 -2.13 4.54
CA GLN A 83 16.24 -2.41 3.23
C GLN A 83 15.34 -1.93 2.09
N MET A 84 14.02 -2.07 2.24
CA MET A 84 13.06 -1.52 1.27
C MET A 84 13.14 0.01 1.23
N GLU A 85 13.14 0.69 2.37
CA GLU A 85 13.26 2.15 2.47
C GLU A 85 14.50 2.66 1.73
N GLU A 86 15.66 2.08 2.00
CA GLU A 86 16.91 2.42 1.29
C GLU A 86 16.82 2.17 -0.22
N ALA A 87 16.22 1.04 -0.62
CA ALA A 87 16.06 0.68 -2.03
C ALA A 87 15.14 1.66 -2.75
N PHE A 88 14.02 2.05 -2.13
CA PHE A 88 13.10 3.06 -2.66
C PHE A 88 13.78 4.42 -2.75
N GLU A 89 14.48 4.87 -1.71
CA GLU A 89 15.20 6.14 -1.72
C GLU A 89 16.20 6.20 -2.89
N LYS A 90 17.05 5.17 -3.04
CA LYS A 90 18.01 5.04 -4.15
C LYS A 90 17.29 4.99 -5.51
N GLY A 91 16.21 4.23 -5.60
CA GLY A 91 15.39 4.07 -6.79
C GLY A 91 14.76 5.38 -7.26
N PHE A 92 14.16 6.15 -6.35
CA PHE A 92 13.55 7.45 -6.66
C PHE A 92 14.59 8.48 -7.09
N LYS A 93 15.73 8.60 -6.37
CA LYS A 93 16.82 9.50 -6.75
C LYS A 93 17.30 9.23 -8.17
N LYS A 94 17.56 7.96 -8.50
CA LYS A 94 18.01 7.54 -9.83
C LYS A 94 16.92 7.72 -10.90
N GLY A 95 15.72 7.24 -10.64
CA GLY A 95 14.62 7.18 -11.62
C GLY A 95 14.06 8.55 -11.99
N LEU A 96 14.06 9.49 -11.04
CA LEU A 96 13.59 10.86 -11.25
C LEU A 96 14.74 11.85 -11.46
N ASN A 97 15.99 11.42 -11.29
CA ASN A 97 17.18 12.27 -11.32
C ASN A 97 17.05 13.48 -10.36
N ILE A 98 16.74 13.19 -9.10
CA ILE A 98 16.53 14.18 -8.04
C ILE A 98 17.38 13.88 -6.81
N GLU A 99 17.58 14.90 -5.99
CA GLU A 99 18.05 14.75 -4.62
C GLU A 99 16.85 14.79 -3.67
N LEU A 100 16.81 13.85 -2.72
CA LEU A 100 15.83 13.84 -1.65
C LEU A 100 16.41 14.57 -0.44
N LYS A 101 15.58 15.42 0.18
CA LYS A 101 15.91 16.12 1.42
C LYS A 101 14.89 15.76 2.48
N PRO A 102 15.29 15.54 3.75
CA PRO A 102 14.36 15.34 4.84
C PRO A 102 13.36 16.50 4.91
N LEU A 103 12.09 16.16 5.09
CA LEU A 103 11.02 17.13 5.36
C LEU A 103 10.74 17.11 6.86
N GLU A 104 11.01 18.23 7.53
CA GLU A 104 10.55 18.47 8.89
C GLU A 104 9.31 19.36 8.83
N LEU A 105 8.24 18.93 9.48
CA LEU A 105 7.00 19.71 9.57
C LEU A 105 7.18 20.86 10.56
N THR A 106 6.70 22.04 10.18
CA THR A 106 6.62 23.20 11.09
C THR A 106 5.55 22.98 12.16
N GLU A 107 5.62 23.71 13.27
CA GLU A 107 4.59 23.65 14.33
C GLU A 107 3.18 23.91 13.81
N VAL A 108 3.03 24.83 12.84
CA VAL A 108 1.75 25.12 12.19
C VAL A 108 1.24 23.93 11.38
N GLN A 109 2.12 23.26 10.62
CA GLN A 109 1.74 22.06 9.87
C GLN A 109 1.42 20.88 10.78
N LEU A 110 2.12 20.74 11.91
CA LEU A 110 1.82 19.73 12.91
C LEU A 110 0.44 19.97 13.54
N ALA A 111 0.11 21.22 13.86
CA ALA A 111 -1.23 21.57 14.35
C ALA A 111 -2.33 21.24 13.31
N GLU A 112 -2.07 21.49 12.02
CA GLU A 112 -2.99 21.10 10.94
C GLU A 112 -3.15 19.57 10.86
N VAL A 113 -2.07 18.80 11.01
CA VAL A 113 -2.12 17.33 11.06
C VAL A 113 -2.96 16.83 12.22
N GLU A 114 -2.85 17.44 13.40
CA GLU A 114 -3.69 17.10 14.55
C GLU A 114 -5.17 17.40 14.30
N GLU A 115 -5.51 18.57 13.75
CA GLU A 115 -6.90 18.88 13.36
C GLU A 115 -7.46 17.87 12.33
N LEU A 116 -6.65 17.50 11.33
CA LEU A 116 -7.02 16.49 10.34
C LEU A 116 -7.21 15.11 10.97
N THR A 117 -6.42 14.77 12.00
CA THR A 117 -6.51 13.50 12.70
C THR A 117 -7.88 13.32 13.35
N GLU A 118 -8.44 14.38 13.96
CA GLU A 118 -9.79 14.34 14.54
C GLU A 118 -10.86 14.02 13.48
N LYS A 119 -10.75 14.64 12.29
CA LYS A 119 -11.62 14.31 11.15
C LYS A 119 -11.46 12.84 10.74
N TYR A 120 -10.24 12.38 10.49
CA TYR A 120 -9.99 11.03 9.96
C TYR A 120 -10.27 9.92 10.97
N ARG A 121 -10.31 10.22 12.27
CA ARG A 121 -10.73 9.29 13.34
C ARG A 121 -12.25 9.25 13.55
N SER A 122 -12.98 10.29 13.13
CA SER A 122 -14.42 10.39 13.38
C SER A 122 -15.23 9.31 12.66
N ASP A 123 -16.26 8.80 13.33
CA ASP A 123 -17.22 7.86 12.74
C ASP A 123 -17.94 8.46 11.52
N GLU A 124 -18.23 9.76 11.57
CA GLU A 124 -18.84 10.49 10.45
C GLU A 124 -18.00 10.35 9.17
N TRP A 125 -16.67 10.41 9.30
CA TRP A 125 -15.77 10.22 8.18
C TRP A 125 -15.60 8.74 7.83
N MET A 126 -15.31 7.89 8.82
CA MET A 126 -14.96 6.47 8.62
C MET A 126 -16.12 5.63 8.07
N PHE A 127 -17.37 5.95 8.44
CA PHE A 127 -18.57 5.24 7.98
C PHE A 127 -19.34 5.98 6.89
N ARG A 128 -18.74 7.02 6.30
CA ARG A 128 -19.33 7.74 5.18
C ARG A 128 -19.49 6.79 3.98
N LYS A 129 -20.70 6.72 3.43
CA LYS A 129 -21.02 5.95 2.22
C LYS A 129 -20.85 6.77 0.96
#